data_AF-A0A9P3KN81-F1
#
_entry.id   AF-A0A9P3KN81-F1
#
_cell.length_a   1.000
_cell.length_b   1.000
_cell.length_c   1.000
_cell.angle_alpha   90.00
_cell.angle_beta   90.00
_cell.angle_gamma   90.00
#
_symmetry.space_group_name_H-M   'P 1'
#
loop_
_entity.id
_entity.type
_entity.pdbx_description
1 polymer ?
#
loop_
_entity_poly.entity_id
_entity_poly.type
_entity_poly.pdbx_seq_one_letter_code
_entity_poly.pdbx_strand_id
1 'polypeptide(L)'
;MLMNALKLCSFNRLGIACYNVGTQQLVTTETWEESVSGEFPTIQLLKFQEQPTVIIASTKADKAFLNALAIPVEEGGSDFFVKTVKSNIFSYEQAQNRLTFLQWSGMPHGLNASQRLHLLNTKIRLEDDVQVRALGALLAVLQQEMILDNVEVADNDGDSATLGVRIGSISQLNLFSVFGLLNKCVTTGGRSMLR
;
A
#
# COMPACT_ATOMS: atom_id res chain seq x y z
N MET A 1 10.91 -6.55 0.28
CA MET A 1 9.49 -6.21 0.04
C MET A 1 9.40 -4.70 -0.14
N LEU A 2 8.64 -4.19 -1.11
CA LEU A 2 8.46 -2.74 -1.27
C LEU A 2 7.20 -2.31 -0.55
N MET A 3 7.33 -1.45 0.47
CA MET A 3 6.20 -0.89 1.17
C MET A 3 6.03 0.57 0.78
N ASN A 4 4.80 0.95 0.47
CA ASN A 4 4.41 2.34 0.36
C ASN A 4 3.54 2.68 1.55
N ALA A 5 3.98 3.66 2.34
CA ALA A 5 3.26 4.14 3.49
C ALA A 5 2.90 5.60 3.24
N LEU A 6 1.64 5.85 2.85
CA LEU A 6 1.14 7.19 2.64
C LEU A 6 0.26 7.62 3.81
N LYS A 7 0.79 8.48 4.67
CA LYS A 7 -0.08 9.32 5.50
C LYS A 7 -0.47 10.57 4.71
N LEU A 8 -1.77 10.75 4.50
CA LEU A 8 -2.27 12.06 4.11
C LEU A 8 -2.52 12.85 5.39
N CYS A 9 -1.69 13.87 5.59
CA CYS A 9 -1.65 14.67 6.82
C CYS A 9 -2.97 15.39 7.16
N SER A 10 -3.92 15.46 6.23
CA SER A 10 -5.10 16.33 6.36
C SER A 10 -6.21 15.79 7.27
N PHE A 11 -6.20 14.50 7.67
CA PHE A 11 -7.35 13.87 8.34
C PHE A 11 -7.05 12.86 9.47
N ASN A 12 -5.82 12.73 9.97
CA ASN A 12 -5.43 11.59 10.86
C ASN A 12 -5.75 10.20 10.27
N ARG A 13 -5.79 10.11 8.94
CA ARG A 13 -6.01 8.87 8.20
C ARG A 13 -4.71 8.43 7.55
N LEU A 14 -4.35 7.18 7.76
CA LEU A 14 -3.17 6.53 7.22
C LEU A 14 -3.60 5.53 6.15
N GLY A 15 -3.14 5.74 4.91
CA GLY A 15 -3.31 4.80 3.82
C GLY A 15 -2.03 4.01 3.60
N ILE A 16 -2.14 2.70 3.58
CA ILE A 16 -1.00 1.80 3.46
C ILE A 16 -1.19 0.97 2.20
N ALA A 17 -0.13 0.79 1.43
CA ALA A 17 -0.09 -0.17 0.35
C ALA A 17 1.28 -0.87 0.36
N CYS A 18 1.31 -2.20 0.37
CA CYS A 18 2.56 -2.97 0.37
C CYS A 18 2.56 -3.90 -0.85
N TYR A 19 3.70 -3.96 -1.55
CA TYR A 19 3.91 -4.85 -2.67
C TYR A 19 5.10 -5.78 -2.42
N ASN A 20 4.83 -7.08 -2.44
CA ASN A 20 5.87 -8.09 -2.35
C ASN A 20 6.28 -8.53 -3.75
N VAL A 21 7.47 -8.16 -4.18
CA VAL A 21 8.02 -8.52 -5.51
C VAL A 21 8.13 -10.04 -5.68
N GLY A 22 8.49 -10.78 -4.63
CA GLY A 22 8.68 -12.23 -4.69
C GLY A 22 7.36 -13.00 -4.86
N THR A 23 6.27 -12.52 -4.27
CA THR A 23 4.95 -13.16 -4.38
C THR A 23 4.01 -12.45 -5.36
N GLN A 24 4.43 -11.28 -5.87
CA GLN A 24 3.62 -10.34 -6.67
C GLN A 24 2.30 -9.94 -5.99
N GLN A 25 2.25 -9.97 -4.67
CA GLN A 25 1.06 -9.65 -3.89
C GLN A 25 1.04 -8.17 -3.50
N LEU A 26 -0.14 -7.55 -3.66
CA LEU A 26 -0.43 -6.19 -3.28
C LEU A 26 -1.46 -6.19 -2.16
N VAL A 27 -1.12 -5.62 -1.01
CA VAL A 27 -2.03 -5.49 0.13
C VAL A 27 -2.22 -4.03 0.47
N THR A 28 -3.42 -3.64 0.90
CA THR A 28 -3.71 -2.23 1.19
C THR A 28 -4.77 -2.04 2.27
N THR A 29 -4.68 -0.96 3.04
CA THR A 29 -5.72 -0.58 3.99
C THR A 29 -5.72 0.92 4.27
N GLU A 30 -6.84 1.45 4.71
CA GLU A 30 -6.93 2.72 5.43
C GLU A 30 -7.20 2.46 6.92
N THR A 31 -6.58 3.26 7.78
CA THR A 31 -6.86 3.27 9.22
C THR A 31 -6.76 4.68 9.78
N TRP A 32 -7.34 4.86 10.96
CA TRP A 32 -7.18 6.07 11.75
C TRP A 32 -5.92 5.96 12.62
N GLU A 33 -5.15 7.04 12.67
CA GLU A 33 -3.99 7.17 13.54
C GLU A 33 -3.96 8.58 14.12
N GLU A 34 -4.47 8.71 15.35
CA GLU A 34 -4.40 9.95 16.12
C GLU A 34 -2.99 10.12 16.67
N SER A 35 -2.24 11.08 16.13
CA SER A 35 -0.91 11.41 16.65
C SER A 35 -1.04 12.30 17.89
N VAL A 36 -1.48 11.74 19.01
CA VAL A 36 -1.65 12.48 20.28
C VAL A 36 -0.29 12.91 20.86
N SER A 37 0.79 12.21 20.52
CA SER A 37 2.17 12.47 20.99
C SER A 37 3.22 12.55 19.86
N GLY A 38 2.81 12.58 18.59
CA GLY A 38 3.73 12.41 17.46
C GLY A 38 4.25 10.97 17.29
N GLU A 39 3.67 10.02 18.02
CA GLU A 39 3.90 8.58 17.84
C GLU A 39 3.02 8.00 16.75
N PHE A 40 3.54 6.93 16.12
CA PHE A 40 2.91 6.24 15.00
C PHE A 40 2.99 4.72 15.19
N PRO A 41 2.24 4.16 16.15
CA PRO A 41 2.32 2.74 16.49
C PRO A 41 1.94 1.83 15.33
N THR A 42 1.02 2.27 14.45
CA THR A 42 0.60 1.48 13.28
C THR A 42 1.78 1.30 12.32
N ILE A 43 2.57 2.36 12.11
CA ILE A 43 3.77 2.29 11.27
C ILE A 43 4.75 1.27 11.83
N GLN A 44 4.97 1.26 13.14
CA GLN A 44 5.92 0.34 13.77
C GLN A 44 5.43 -1.11 13.67
N LEU A 45 4.13 -1.34 13.87
CA LEU A 45 3.51 -2.66 13.68
C LEU A 45 3.67 -3.15 12.23
N LEU A 46 3.43 -2.27 11.24
CA LEU A 46 3.57 -2.60 9.83
C LEU A 46 5.00 -2.90 9.44
N LYS A 47 5.97 -2.11 9.91
CA LYS A 47 7.39 -2.40 9.68
C LYS A 47 7.77 -3.78 10.22
N PHE A 48 7.25 -4.14 11.38
CA PHE A 48 7.50 -5.44 11.98
C PHE A 48 6.83 -6.59 11.19
N GLN A 49 5.58 -6.41 10.75
CA GLN A 49 4.79 -7.42 10.04
C GLN A 49 5.26 -7.61 8.59
N GLU A 50 5.43 -6.52 7.87
CA GLU A 50 5.69 -6.51 6.42
C GLU A 50 7.20 -6.51 6.10
N GLN A 51 8.06 -6.16 7.06
CA GLN A 51 9.53 -6.11 6.89
C GLN A 51 9.95 -5.41 5.58
N PRO A 52 9.58 -4.12 5.42
CA PRO A 52 9.84 -3.40 4.20
C PRO A 52 11.35 -3.21 3.99
N THR A 53 11.78 -3.17 2.73
CA THR A 53 13.14 -2.75 2.36
C THR A 53 13.17 -1.31 1.85
N VAL A 54 12.03 -0.81 1.36
CA VAL A 54 11.84 0.58 0.97
C VAL A 54 10.49 1.03 1.50
N ILE A 55 10.45 2.25 2.04
CA ILE A 55 9.25 2.94 2.50
C ILE A 55 9.09 4.21 1.67
N ILE A 56 8.01 4.30 0.91
CA ILE A 56 7.72 5.47 0.07
C ILE A 56 6.80 6.44 0.82
N ALA A 57 7.09 7.74 0.73
CA ALA A 57 6.26 8.81 1.29
C ALA A 57 6.18 10.03 0.35
N SER A 58 5.19 10.90 0.57
CA SER A 58 5.05 12.15 -0.19
C SER A 58 6.09 13.20 0.22
N THR A 59 6.60 13.96 -0.74
CA THR A 59 7.42 15.16 -0.45
C THR A 59 6.68 16.24 0.34
N LYS A 60 5.35 16.17 0.40
CA LYS A 60 4.50 17.06 1.22
C LYS A 60 4.05 16.43 2.53
N ALA A 61 4.57 15.25 2.89
CA ALA A 61 4.25 14.64 4.16
C ALA A 61 4.78 15.48 5.34
N ASP A 62 4.09 15.41 6.48
CA ASP A 62 4.47 16.10 7.71
C ASP A 62 5.83 15.59 8.21
N LYS A 63 6.61 16.49 8.82
CA LYS A 63 7.95 16.17 9.34
C LYS A 63 7.89 15.14 10.47
N ALA A 64 6.91 15.23 11.38
CA ALA A 64 6.80 14.25 12.47
C ALA A 64 6.51 12.85 11.91
N PHE A 65 5.64 12.75 10.90
CA PHE A 65 5.41 11.50 10.18
C PHE A 65 6.66 10.98 9.46
N LEU A 66 7.38 11.82 8.72
CA LEU A 66 8.62 11.41 8.05
C LEU A 66 9.68 10.92 9.04
N ASN A 67 9.81 11.60 10.18
CA ASN A 67 10.70 11.17 11.26
C ASN A 67 10.27 9.81 11.80
N ALA A 68 8.98 9.59 12.03
CA ALA A 68 8.47 8.32 12.51
C ALA A 68 8.64 7.17 11.50
N LEU A 69 8.52 7.46 10.20
CA LEU A 69 8.88 6.50 9.15
C LEU A 69 10.37 6.13 9.20
N ALA A 70 11.25 7.07 9.55
CA ALA A 70 12.69 6.82 9.63
C ALA A 70 13.14 6.06 10.90
N ILE A 71 12.32 6.01 11.96
CA ILE A 71 12.64 5.28 13.19
C ILE A 71 12.70 3.76 12.90
N PRO A 72 13.83 3.08 13.14
CA PRO A 72 13.94 1.64 12.96
C PRO A 72 13.12 0.88 14.01
N VAL A 73 12.78 -0.38 13.70
CA VAL A 73 12.17 -1.28 14.69
C VAL A 73 13.26 -1.82 15.60
N GLU A 74 13.10 -1.67 16.91
CA GLU A 74 14.15 -1.98 17.91
C GLU A 74 14.63 -3.44 17.89
N GLU A 75 13.73 -4.40 17.62
CA GLU A 75 14.05 -5.84 17.63
C GLU A 75 13.41 -6.58 16.45
N GLY A 76 14.22 -7.30 15.67
CA GLY A 76 13.76 -8.16 14.58
C GLY A 76 13.28 -7.41 13.32
N GLY A 77 13.54 -6.10 13.22
CA GLY A 77 13.33 -5.32 12.01
C GLY A 77 14.41 -5.56 10.96
N SER A 78 14.02 -5.46 9.68
CA SER A 78 14.96 -5.39 8.56
C SER A 78 15.42 -3.95 8.33
N ASP A 79 16.61 -3.78 7.77
CA ASP A 79 17.05 -2.49 7.26
C ASP A 79 16.09 -2.01 6.15
N PHE A 80 15.76 -0.72 6.17
CA PHE A 80 14.90 -0.09 5.18
C PHE A 80 15.36 1.33 4.84
N PHE A 81 14.97 1.80 3.67
CA PHE A 81 15.21 3.18 3.24
C PHE A 81 13.89 3.93 3.09
N VAL A 82 13.82 5.14 3.64
CA VAL A 82 12.68 6.05 3.42
C VAL A 82 12.98 6.90 2.18
N LYS A 83 12.13 6.75 1.15
CA LYS A 83 12.20 7.50 -0.10
C LYS A 83 11.02 8.46 -0.20
N THR A 84 11.30 9.72 -0.51
CA THR A 84 10.23 10.69 -0.80
C THR A 84 10.01 10.82 -2.31
N VAL A 85 8.75 10.97 -2.71
CA VAL A 85 8.33 11.12 -4.11
C VAL A 85 7.31 12.24 -4.26
N LYS A 86 7.24 12.82 -5.46
CA LYS A 86 6.42 14.01 -5.74
C LYS A 86 4.97 13.80 -5.33
N SER A 87 4.39 14.76 -4.61
CA SER A 87 3.03 14.64 -4.06
C SER A 87 1.92 14.40 -5.09
N ASN A 88 2.13 14.76 -6.36
CA ASN A 88 1.13 14.62 -7.42
C ASN A 88 0.81 13.16 -7.76
N ILE A 89 1.73 12.22 -7.53
CA ILE A 89 1.48 10.80 -7.79
C ILE A 89 0.41 10.22 -6.84
N PHE A 90 0.17 10.89 -5.71
CA PHE A 90 -0.85 10.57 -4.71
C PHE A 90 -2.20 11.26 -4.99
N SER A 91 -2.40 11.79 -6.20
CA SER A 91 -3.71 12.31 -6.63
C SER A 91 -4.73 11.18 -6.69
N TYR A 92 -5.93 11.44 -6.14
CA TYR A 92 -7.04 10.49 -6.18
C TYR A 92 -7.46 10.16 -7.61
N GLU A 93 -7.60 11.17 -8.47
CA GLU A 93 -7.99 11.00 -9.87
C GLU A 93 -6.97 10.15 -10.63
N GLN A 94 -5.67 10.41 -10.43
CA GLN A 94 -4.63 9.60 -11.07
C GLN A 94 -4.61 8.17 -10.53
N ALA A 95 -4.87 8.00 -9.23
CA ALA A 95 -4.97 6.68 -8.62
C ALA A 95 -6.16 5.89 -9.19
N GLN A 96 -7.35 6.49 -9.25
CA GLN A 96 -8.52 5.89 -9.86
C GLN A 96 -8.25 5.48 -11.31
N ASN A 97 -7.66 6.36 -12.11
CA ASN A 97 -7.32 6.03 -13.50
C ASN A 97 -6.42 4.79 -13.59
N ARG A 98 -5.37 4.70 -12.76
CA ARG A 98 -4.48 3.51 -12.72
C ARG A 98 -5.23 2.25 -12.28
N LEU A 99 -6.13 2.36 -11.30
CA LEU A 99 -6.89 1.22 -10.80
C LEU A 99 -7.92 0.69 -11.81
N THR A 100 -8.47 1.54 -12.66
CA THR A 100 -9.36 1.12 -13.76
C THR A 100 -8.67 0.17 -14.73
N PHE A 101 -7.36 0.32 -14.93
CA PHE A 101 -6.56 -0.51 -15.83
C PHE A 101 -5.63 -1.49 -15.10
N LEU A 102 -5.81 -1.66 -13.79
CA LEU A 102 -5.09 -2.67 -13.02
C LEU A 102 -5.59 -4.07 -13.40
N GLN A 103 -4.66 -4.96 -13.75
CA GLN A 103 -4.93 -6.38 -13.91
C GLN A 103 -4.25 -7.18 -12.79
N TRP A 104 -4.88 -8.27 -12.37
CA TRP A 104 -4.26 -9.25 -11.48
C TRP A 104 -4.48 -10.68 -11.97
N SER A 105 -3.71 -11.62 -11.45
CA SER A 105 -3.81 -13.03 -11.84
C SER A 105 -5.16 -13.60 -11.43
N GLY A 106 -5.86 -14.22 -12.38
CA GLY A 106 -7.21 -14.75 -12.18
C GLY A 106 -8.33 -13.72 -12.36
N MET A 107 -8.03 -12.50 -12.79
CA MET A 107 -9.05 -11.55 -13.25
C MET A 107 -9.69 -12.04 -14.57
N PRO A 108 -11.02 -12.06 -14.69
CA PRO A 108 -11.67 -12.42 -15.96
C PRO A 108 -11.28 -11.50 -17.11
N HIS A 109 -11.16 -12.06 -18.31
CA HIS A 109 -10.87 -11.30 -19.54
C HIS A 109 -12.14 -10.60 -20.08
N GLY A 110 -11.95 -9.57 -20.92
CA GLY A 110 -13.06 -8.89 -21.62
C GLY A 110 -13.95 -7.99 -20.74
N LEU A 111 -13.56 -7.77 -19.49
CA LEU A 111 -14.28 -6.84 -18.60
C LEU A 111 -14.08 -5.40 -19.06
N ASN A 112 -15.15 -4.60 -19.10
CA ASN A 112 -15.03 -3.14 -19.29
C ASN A 112 -14.56 -2.44 -18.01
N ALA A 113 -14.17 -1.17 -18.12
CA ALA A 113 -13.71 -0.34 -17.00
C ALA A 113 -14.61 -0.41 -15.75
N SER A 114 -15.93 -0.32 -15.91
CA SER A 114 -16.90 -0.37 -14.80
C SER A 114 -16.91 -1.74 -14.11
N GLN A 115 -16.90 -2.83 -14.88
CA GLN A 115 -16.84 -4.18 -14.36
C GLN A 115 -15.52 -4.48 -13.63
N ARG A 116 -14.40 -3.94 -14.13
CA ARG A 116 -13.09 -4.05 -13.47
C ARG A 116 -13.11 -3.38 -12.10
N LEU A 117 -13.61 -2.15 -12.02
CA LEU A 117 -13.74 -1.42 -10.76
C LEU A 117 -14.70 -2.11 -9.79
N HIS A 118 -15.83 -2.63 -10.28
CA HIS A 118 -16.77 -3.39 -9.46
C HIS A 118 -16.09 -4.63 -8.85
N LEU A 119 -15.35 -5.39 -9.67
CA LEU A 119 -14.62 -6.57 -9.19
C LEU A 119 -13.51 -6.18 -8.22
N LEU A 120 -12.77 -5.10 -8.49
CA LEU A 120 -11.74 -4.58 -7.59
C LEU A 120 -12.31 -4.18 -6.22
N ASN A 121 -13.51 -3.59 -6.20
CA ASN A 121 -14.23 -3.23 -4.97
C ASN A 121 -14.60 -4.46 -4.10
N THR A 122 -14.59 -5.67 -4.67
CA THR A 122 -14.77 -6.91 -3.88
C THR A 122 -13.50 -7.35 -3.14
N LYS A 123 -12.33 -6.81 -3.52
CA LYS A 123 -11.02 -7.15 -2.95
C LYS A 123 -10.51 -6.11 -1.96
N ILE A 124 -10.84 -4.84 -2.21
CA ILE A 124 -10.41 -3.69 -1.43
C ILE A 124 -11.56 -2.67 -1.35
N ARG A 125 -11.55 -1.81 -0.33
CA ARG A 125 -12.56 -0.75 -0.19
C ARG A 125 -12.21 0.47 -1.05
N LEU A 126 -12.83 0.65 -2.22
CA LEU A 126 -12.54 1.81 -3.09
C LEU A 126 -13.14 3.14 -2.56
N GLU A 127 -14.00 3.07 -1.56
CA GLU A 127 -14.52 4.22 -0.81
C GLU A 127 -13.49 4.86 0.13
N ASP A 128 -12.41 4.13 0.45
CA ASP A 128 -11.32 4.62 1.31
C ASP A 128 -10.36 5.50 0.48
N ASP A 129 -10.62 6.81 0.47
CA ASP A 129 -9.86 7.80 -0.32
C ASP A 129 -8.34 7.74 -0.12
N VAL A 130 -7.88 7.58 1.13
CA VAL A 130 -6.45 7.57 1.46
C VAL A 130 -5.82 6.25 1.04
N GLN A 131 -6.55 5.13 1.19
CA GLN A 131 -6.16 3.83 0.64
C GLN A 131 -5.96 3.91 -0.88
N VAL A 132 -6.95 4.42 -1.60
CA VAL A 132 -6.92 4.53 -3.07
C VAL A 132 -5.70 5.34 -3.53
N ARG A 133 -5.43 6.47 -2.86
CA ARG A 133 -4.26 7.31 -3.17
C ARG A 133 -2.93 6.61 -2.86
N ALA A 134 -2.83 5.89 -1.73
CA ALA A 134 -1.64 5.13 -1.35
C ALA A 134 -1.34 4.03 -2.36
N LEU A 135 -2.38 3.27 -2.72
CA LEU A 135 -2.33 2.19 -3.68
C LEU A 135 -1.93 2.69 -5.08
N GLY A 136 -2.60 3.72 -5.59
CA GLY A 136 -2.32 4.28 -6.91
C GLY A 136 -0.92 4.89 -7.01
N ALA A 137 -0.41 5.47 -5.94
CA ALA A 137 0.95 5.98 -5.89
C ALA A 137 2.00 4.86 -5.84
N LEU A 138 1.74 3.77 -5.11
CA LEU A 138 2.62 2.59 -5.13
C LEU A 138 2.70 2.02 -6.54
N LEU A 139 1.56 1.80 -7.20
CA LEU A 139 1.53 1.32 -8.59
C LEU A 139 2.32 2.25 -9.52
N ALA A 140 2.19 3.57 -9.36
CA ALA A 140 2.94 4.53 -10.16
C ALA A 140 4.46 4.41 -9.96
N VAL A 141 4.93 4.25 -8.71
CA VAL A 141 6.36 4.09 -8.42
C VAL A 141 6.87 2.75 -8.96
N LEU A 142 6.15 1.65 -8.72
CA LEU A 142 6.55 0.34 -9.21
C LEU A 142 6.62 0.29 -10.74
N GLN A 143 5.70 0.96 -11.42
CA GLN A 143 5.72 1.09 -12.88
C GLN A 143 6.91 1.93 -13.35
N GLN A 144 7.19 3.07 -12.70
CA GLN A 144 8.35 3.93 -13.02
C GLN A 144 9.69 3.24 -12.80
N GLU A 145 9.76 2.35 -11.80
CA GLU A 145 10.95 1.55 -11.49
C GLU A 145 11.04 0.25 -12.30
N MET A 146 10.13 0.04 -13.27
CA MET A 146 10.08 -1.15 -14.13
C MET A 146 9.95 -2.47 -13.34
N ILE A 147 9.25 -2.44 -12.22
CA ILE A 147 9.00 -3.60 -11.35
C ILE A 147 7.71 -4.32 -11.75
N LEU A 148 6.74 -3.61 -12.32
CA LEU A 148 5.50 -4.17 -12.84
C LEU A 148 5.56 -4.29 -14.36
N ASP A 149 4.98 -5.36 -14.87
CA ASP A 149 4.75 -5.52 -16.30
C ASP A 149 3.63 -4.59 -16.77
N ASN A 150 3.89 -3.89 -17.87
CA ASN A 150 2.85 -3.15 -18.58
C ASN A 150 2.01 -4.11 -19.40
N VAL A 151 0.70 -3.91 -19.41
CA VAL A 151 -0.24 -4.75 -20.17
C VAL A 151 -1.20 -3.87 -20.95
N GLU A 152 -1.44 -4.21 -22.21
CA GLU A 152 -2.49 -3.58 -23.00
C GLU A 152 -3.86 -4.03 -22.49
N VAL A 153 -4.67 -3.06 -22.09
CA VAL A 153 -6.02 -3.28 -21.59
C VAL A 153 -6.97 -2.75 -22.64
N ALA A 154 -7.58 -3.67 -23.39
CA ALA A 154 -8.58 -3.33 -24.39
C ALA A 154 -9.81 -2.71 -23.70
N ASP A 155 -10.25 -1.56 -24.19
CA ASP A 155 -11.58 -1.07 -23.85
C ASP A 155 -12.59 -1.63 -24.85
N ASN A 156 -13.76 -2.05 -24.36
CA ASN A 156 -14.74 -2.82 -25.14
C ASN A 156 -15.34 -2.06 -26.35
N ASP A 157 -14.90 -0.81 -26.60
CA ASP A 157 -15.23 0.00 -27.79
C ASP A 157 -14.24 -0.17 -28.96
N GLY A 158 -13.34 -1.15 -28.88
CA GLY A 158 -12.82 -1.84 -30.08
C GLY A 158 -11.66 -1.18 -30.84
N ASP A 159 -11.16 0.00 -30.46
CA ASP A 159 -10.07 0.63 -31.24
C ASP A 159 -8.98 1.36 -30.40
N SER A 160 -9.05 1.32 -29.06
CA SER A 160 -8.03 1.94 -28.20
C SER A 160 -7.67 1.02 -27.05
N ALA A 161 -6.43 0.50 -27.07
CA ALA A 161 -5.84 -0.19 -25.94
C ALA A 161 -5.19 0.84 -25.00
N THR A 162 -5.58 0.83 -23.74
CA THR A 162 -4.94 1.66 -22.72
C THR A 162 -3.85 0.86 -22.01
N LEU A 163 -2.70 1.48 -21.72
CA LEU A 163 -1.63 0.82 -21.00
C LEU A 163 -1.97 0.72 -19.51
N GLY A 164 -2.18 -0.51 -19.05
CA GLY A 164 -2.36 -0.87 -17.65
C GLY A 164 -1.12 -1.52 -17.04
N VAL A 165 -1.25 -1.99 -15.81
CA VAL A 165 -0.21 -2.73 -15.10
C VAL A 165 -0.75 -4.06 -14.57
N ARG A 166 0.10 -5.08 -14.51
CA ARG A 166 -0.27 -6.40 -13.98
C ARG A 166 0.43 -6.71 -12.66
N ILE A 167 -0.33 -7.29 -11.74
CA ILE A 167 0.14 -7.83 -10.45
C ILE A 167 -0.28 -9.32 -10.30
N GLY A 168 0.26 -9.98 -9.28
CA GLY A 168 -0.15 -11.34 -8.90
C GLY A 168 -1.54 -11.34 -8.27
N SER A 169 -1.71 -10.69 -7.13
CA SER A 169 -3.01 -10.60 -6.45
C SER A 169 -3.16 -9.31 -5.66
N ILE A 170 -4.41 -8.96 -5.34
CA ILE A 170 -4.74 -7.85 -4.46
C ILE A 170 -5.69 -8.27 -3.32
N SER A 171 -5.47 -7.74 -2.12
CA SER A 171 -6.36 -7.94 -0.97
C SER A 171 -6.29 -6.81 0.05
N GLN A 172 -7.33 -6.71 0.88
CA GLN A 172 -7.33 -5.86 2.06
C GLN A 172 -6.29 -6.34 3.08
N LEU A 173 -5.51 -5.42 3.64
CA LEU A 173 -4.60 -5.68 4.76
C LEU A 173 -5.37 -5.63 6.08
N ASN A 174 -5.27 -6.69 6.88
CA ASN A 174 -5.87 -6.73 8.21
C ASN A 174 -4.83 -6.40 9.28
N LEU A 175 -4.87 -5.16 9.79
CA LEU A 175 -3.97 -4.69 10.86
C LEU A 175 -4.19 -5.43 12.20
N PHE A 176 -5.36 -6.05 12.37
CA PHE A 176 -5.75 -6.81 13.56
C PHE A 176 -5.48 -8.32 13.45
N SER A 177 -4.30 -8.71 12.94
CA SER A 177 -3.85 -10.09 13.16
C SER A 177 -3.87 -10.37 14.67
N VAL A 178 -4.38 -11.54 15.08
CA VAL A 178 -4.49 -11.98 16.49
C VAL A 178 -3.18 -11.78 17.25
N PHE A 179 -2.05 -11.85 16.56
CA PHE A 179 -0.72 -11.53 17.11
C PHE A 179 -0.58 -10.09 17.60
N GLY A 180 -1.12 -9.09 16.89
CA GLY A 180 -1.13 -7.68 17.33
C GLY A 180 -2.03 -7.42 18.53
N LEU A 181 -3.09 -8.22 18.70
CA LEU A 181 -3.99 -8.18 19.87
C LEU A 181 -3.42 -8.94 21.08
N LEU A 182 -2.68 -10.04 20.85
CA LEU A 182 -2.12 -10.91 21.89
C LEU A 182 -0.70 -10.53 22.32
N ASN A 183 0.06 -9.82 21.50
CA ASN A 183 1.45 -9.48 21.81
C ASN A 183 1.53 -8.28 22.77
N LYS A 184 1.06 -8.50 24.01
CA LYS A 184 1.33 -7.65 25.19
C LYS A 184 2.62 -8.07 25.91
N CYS A 185 3.44 -8.91 25.28
CA CYS A 185 4.67 -9.39 25.89
C CYS A 185 5.69 -8.25 26.00
N VAL A 186 6.03 -7.95 27.25
CA VAL A 186 6.99 -6.89 27.62
C VAL A 186 8.44 -7.33 27.35
N THR A 187 8.70 -8.63 27.21
CA THR A 187 10.05 -9.17 27.01
C THR A 187 10.25 -9.77 25.61
N THR A 188 11.46 -9.58 25.08
CA THR A 188 11.94 -10.09 23.78
C THR A 188 11.70 -11.59 23.62
N GLY A 189 11.93 -12.37 24.69
CA GLY A 189 11.70 -13.82 24.70
C GLY A 189 10.23 -14.22 24.57
N GLY A 190 9.30 -13.46 25.17
CA GLY A 190 7.86 -13.72 25.05
C GLY A 190 7.34 -13.46 23.63
N ARG A 191 7.87 -12.42 22.96
CA ARG A 191 7.54 -12.11 21.56
C ARG A 191 7.98 -13.21 20.59
N SER A 192 9.12 -13.86 20.87
CA SER A 192 9.64 -14.94 20.03
C SER A 192 8.88 -16.27 20.18
N MET A 193 8.24 -16.51 21.33
CA MET A 193 7.48 -17.75 21.58
C MET A 193 6.05 -17.73 21.04
N LEU A 194 5.54 -16.55 20.65
CA LEU A 194 4.22 -16.40 20.04
C LEU A 194 4.24 -16.54 18.51
N ARG A 195 5.43 -16.57 17.90
CA ARG A 195 5.63 -16.84 16.46
C ARG A 195 5.37 -18.32 16.17
#